data_AF-A0A4D9DL74-F1
#
_entry.id   AF-A0A4D9DL74-F1
#
_cell.length_a   1.000
_cell.length_b   1.000
_cell.length_c   1.000
_cell.angle_alpha   90.00
_cell.angle_beta   90.00
_cell.angle_gamma   90.00
#
_symmetry.space_group_name_H-M   'P 1'
#
loop_
_entity.id
_entity.type
_entity.pdbx_description
1 polymer ?
#
loop_
_entity_poly.entity_id
_entity_poly.type
_entity_poly.pdbx_seq_one_letter_code
_entity_poly.pdbx_strand_id
1 'polypeptide(L)'
;MNIYLVIDASDSVGEGNFSRARDVLVQLIEKISSYGVSPRYGVLTFATDPNVVVSTGNPESSDADWVSTKLGELKYDRKEEAGAETREHQERGQEIGL
;
A
#
# COMPACT_ATOMS: atom_id res chain seq x y z
N MET A 1 -7.02 -21.19 -11.67
CA MET A 1 -7.69 -20.35 -10.65
C MET A 1 -6.90 -19.06 -10.52
N ASN A 2 -7.57 -17.92 -10.37
CA ASN A 2 -6.93 -16.62 -10.13
C ASN A 2 -7.39 -16.09 -8.76
N ILE A 3 -6.49 -15.48 -8.00
CA ILE A 3 -6.79 -14.85 -6.70
C ILE A 3 -6.32 -13.40 -6.77
N TYR A 4 -7.21 -12.45 -6.48
CA TYR A 4 -6.88 -11.02 -6.49
C TYR A 4 -6.85 -10.49 -5.06
N LEU A 5 -5.69 -9.97 -4.65
CA LEU A 5 -5.44 -9.37 -3.36
C LEU A 5 -5.36 -7.86 -3.54
N VAL A 6 -6.32 -7.15 -2.95
CA VAL A 6 -6.46 -5.71 -3.05
C VAL A 6 -6.24 -5.11 -1.67
N ILE A 7 -5.26 -4.21 -1.54
CA ILE A 7 -4.87 -3.60 -0.26
C ILE A 7 -5.18 -2.11 -0.30
N ASP A 8 -5.97 -1.65 0.65
CA ASP A 8 -6.20 -0.22 0.87
C ASP A 8 -4.94 0.41 1.48
N ALA A 9 -4.37 1.36 0.76
CA ALA A 9 -3.18 2.13 1.15
C ALA A 9 -3.52 3.62 1.35
N SER A 10 -4.80 3.96 1.53
CA SER A 10 -5.24 5.32 1.84
C SER A 10 -4.82 5.77 3.24
N ASP A 11 -4.74 7.09 3.43
CA ASP A 11 -4.33 7.68 4.71
C ASP A 11 -5.22 7.29 5.90
N SER A 12 -6.51 6.99 5.65
CA SER A 12 -7.43 6.51 6.67
C SER A 12 -7.10 5.14 7.25
N VAL A 13 -6.36 4.30 6.51
CA VAL A 13 -5.93 2.99 7.00
C VAL A 13 -4.78 3.14 8.01
N GLY A 14 -3.82 3.99 7.67
CA GLY A 14 -2.59 4.19 8.42
C GLY A 14 -1.59 3.03 8.31
N GLU A 15 -0.31 3.36 8.46
CA GLU A 15 0.84 2.46 8.27
C GLU A 15 0.75 1.16 9.07
N GLY A 16 0.30 1.23 10.32
CA GLY A 16 0.21 0.07 11.21
C GLY A 16 -0.83 -0.96 10.73
N ASN A 17 -1.99 -0.51 10.25
CA ASN A 17 -3.02 -1.42 9.74
C ASN A 17 -2.66 -1.94 8.35
N PHE A 18 -2.06 -1.09 7.51
CA PHE A 18 -1.52 -1.50 6.22
C PHE A 18 -0.50 -2.65 6.38
N SER A 19 0.47 -2.48 7.29
CA SER A 19 1.50 -3.50 7.53
C SER A 19 0.90 -4.81 8.03
N ARG A 20 -0.06 -4.75 8.96
CA ARG A 20 -0.78 -5.95 9.43
C ARG A 20 -1.56 -6.63 8.31
N ALA A 21 -2.25 -5.86 7.46
CA ALA A 21 -3.00 -6.41 6.33
C ALA A 21 -2.06 -7.13 5.36
N ARG A 22 -0.93 -6.50 5.01
CA ARG A 22 0.13 -7.12 4.20
C ARG A 22 0.62 -8.44 4.81
N ASP A 23 0.95 -8.44 6.10
CA ASP A 23 1.50 -9.63 6.77
C ASP A 23 0.49 -10.79 6.86
N VAL A 24 -0.80 -10.48 7.07
CA VAL A 24 -1.89 -11.47 7.02
C VAL A 24 -2.02 -12.06 5.62
N LEU A 25 -1.89 -11.24 4.58
CA LEU A 25 -1.98 -11.70 3.19
C LEU A 25 -0.79 -12.58 2.79
N VAL A 26 0.42 -12.31 3.31
CA VAL A 26 1.58 -13.20 3.15
C VAL A 26 1.29 -14.56 3.77
N GLN A 27 0.81 -14.60 5.02
CA GLN A 27 0.44 -15.85 5.68
C GLN A 27 -0.70 -16.59 4.96
N LEU A 28 -1.64 -15.87 4.34
CA LEU A 28 -2.69 -16.47 3.53
C LEU A 28 -2.13 -17.17 2.29
N ILE A 29 -1.17 -16.55 1.59
CA ILE A 29 -0.51 -17.15 0.42
C ILE A 29 0.23 -18.44 0.83
N GLU A 30 1.00 -18.38 1.92
CA GLU A 30 1.69 -19.56 2.49
C GLU A 30 0.69 -20.66 2.88
N LYS A 31 -0.46 -20.28 3.44
CA LYS A 31 -1.49 -21.25 3.81
C LYS A 31 -2.12 -21.90 2.58
N ILE A 32 -2.40 -21.13 1.54
CA ILE A 32 -2.94 -21.65 0.27
C ILE A 32 -1.93 -22.60 -0.38
N SER A 33 -0.65 -22.23 -0.44
CA SER A 33 0.39 -23.06 -1.05
C SER A 33 0.59 -24.39 -0.29
N SER A 34 0.37 -24.40 1.03
CA SER A 34 0.43 -25.62 1.85
C SER A 34 -0.56 -26.72 1.45
N TYR A 35 -1.61 -26.38 0.69
CA TYR A 35 -2.57 -27.35 0.14
C TYR A 35 -2.14 -27.94 -1.22
N GLY A 36 -0.96 -27.60 -1.74
CA GLY A 36 -0.44 -28.11 -3.02
C GLY A 36 -1.10 -27.48 -4.25
N VAL A 37 -1.74 -26.30 -4.09
CA VAL A 37 -2.35 -25.55 -5.19
C VAL A 37 -1.49 -24.35 -5.59
N SER A 38 -1.47 -24.03 -6.88
CA SER A 38 -0.70 -22.93 -7.47
C SER A 38 -1.60 -21.98 -8.28
N PRO A 39 -2.49 -21.22 -7.61
CA PRO A 39 -3.28 -20.19 -8.30
C PRO A 39 -2.38 -19.06 -8.81
N ARG A 40 -2.86 -18.32 -9.81
CA ARG A 40 -2.20 -17.08 -10.23
C ARG A 40 -2.70 -15.92 -9.37
N TYR A 41 -1.78 -15.26 -8.69
CA TYR A 41 -2.07 -14.10 -7.84
C TYR A 41 -2.02 -12.80 -8.64
N GLY A 42 -2.99 -11.93 -8.41
CA GLY A 42 -2.92 -10.52 -8.74
C GLY A 42 -2.83 -9.72 -7.44
N VAL A 43 -1.84 -8.85 -7.30
CA VAL A 43 -1.66 -8.02 -6.10
C VAL A 43 -1.70 -6.57 -6.54
N LEU A 44 -2.55 -5.77 -5.89
CA LEU A 44 -2.64 -4.34 -6.16
C LEU A 44 -2.95 -3.56 -4.87
N THR A 45 -2.36 -2.38 -4.77
CA THR A 45 -2.74 -1.41 -3.74
C THR A 45 -3.64 -0.34 -4.36
N PHE A 46 -4.47 0.31 -3.54
CA PHE A 46 -5.26 1.45 -3.99
C PHE A 46 -5.26 2.57 -2.95
N ALA A 47 -5.27 3.80 -3.43
CA ALA A 47 -5.54 5.01 -2.67
C ALA A 47 -6.22 6.02 -3.60
N THR A 48 -5.50 7.04 -4.07
CA THR A 48 -5.95 7.90 -5.16
C THR A 48 -6.02 7.13 -6.48
N ASP A 49 -4.94 6.42 -6.81
CA ASP A 49 -4.80 5.63 -8.02
C ASP A 49 -4.42 4.19 -7.65
N PRO A 50 -4.85 3.19 -8.44
CA PRO A 50 -4.44 1.81 -8.23
C PRO A 50 -2.98 1.60 -8.67
N ASN A 51 -2.23 0.83 -7.89
CA ASN A 51 -0.89 0.39 -8.23
C ASN A 51 -0.86 -1.14 -8.35
N VAL A 52 -0.53 -1.66 -9.54
CA VAL A 52 -0.45 -3.10 -9.80
C VAL A 52 0.95 -3.59 -9.43
N VAL A 53 1.02 -4.41 -8.38
CA VAL A 53 2.27 -4.99 -7.86
C VAL A 53 2.58 -6.31 -8.56
N VAL A 54 1.55 -7.15 -8.73
CA VAL A 54 1.64 -8.43 -9.45
C VAL A 54 0.45 -8.53 -10.40
N SER A 55 0.72 -8.82 -11.67
CA SER A 55 -0.30 -9.16 -12.66
C SER A 55 -0.42 -10.67 -12.80
N THR A 56 -1.64 -11.18 -12.91
CA THR A 56 -1.90 -12.60 -13.23
C THR A 56 -1.41 -13.01 -14.62
N GLY A 57 -1.01 -12.06 -15.46
CA GLY A 57 -0.34 -12.34 -16.74
C GLY A 57 1.17 -12.60 -16.60
N ASN A 58 1.77 -12.30 -15.45
CA ASN A 58 3.18 -12.61 -15.19
C ASN A 58 3.33 -14.13 -14.96
N PRO A 59 4.27 -14.82 -15.64
CA PRO A 59 4.56 -16.25 -15.39
C PRO A 59 4.86 -16.60 -13.94
N GLU A 60 5.48 -15.68 -13.17
CA GLU A 60 5.82 -15.86 -11.76
C GLU A 60 4.60 -15.68 -10.83
N SER A 61 3.44 -15.26 -11.35
CA SER A 61 2.24 -15.04 -10.54
C SER A 61 1.69 -16.31 -9.88
N SER A 62 2.10 -17.50 -10.30
CA SER A 62 1.77 -18.76 -9.64
C SER A 62 2.82 -19.27 -8.64
N ASP A 63 3.94 -18.56 -8.50
CA ASP A 63 4.98 -18.86 -7.52
C ASP A 63 4.65 -18.16 -6.20
N ALA A 64 4.28 -18.94 -5.19
CA ALA A 64 3.84 -18.41 -3.90
C ALA A 64 4.96 -17.65 -3.16
N ASP A 65 6.21 -18.09 -3.28
CA ASP A 65 7.36 -17.47 -2.58
C ASP A 65 7.72 -16.15 -3.23
N TRP A 66 7.70 -16.10 -4.56
CA TRP A 66 7.93 -14.87 -5.32
C TRP A 66 6.83 -13.84 -5.04
N VAL A 67 5.56 -14.24 -5.08
CA VAL A 67 4.44 -13.33 -4.78
C VAL A 67 4.49 -12.85 -3.34
N SER A 68 4.79 -13.72 -2.37
CA SER A 68 4.92 -13.36 -0.96
C SER A 68 6.06 -12.36 -0.73
N THR A 69 7.17 -12.50 -1.45
CA THR A 69 8.28 -11.54 -1.43
C THR A 69 7.84 -10.18 -1.96
N LYS A 70 7.18 -10.14 -3.14
CA LYS A 70 6.66 -8.89 -3.71
C LYS A 70 5.65 -8.18 -2.82
N LEU A 71 4.79 -8.96 -2.17
CA LEU A 71 3.82 -8.45 -1.22
C LEU A 71 4.51 -7.93 0.06
N GLY A 72 5.50 -8.63 0.59
CA GLY A 72 6.27 -8.24 1.78
C GLY A 72 7.11 -6.98 1.59
N GLU A 73 7.58 -6.72 0.37
CA GLU A 73 8.33 -5.51 0.00
C GLU A 73 7.47 -4.23 -0.06
N LEU A 74 6.14 -4.36 0.02
CA LEU A 74 5.26 -3.19 -0.01
C LEU A 74 5.49 -2.27 1.18
N LYS A 75 5.70 -1.00 0.86
CA LYS A 75 5.83 0.10 1.81
C LYS A 75 4.54 0.92 1.82
N TYR A 76 4.19 1.40 3.00
CA TYR A 76 3.16 2.42 3.15
C TYR A 76 3.75 3.75 2.71
N ASP A 77 3.19 4.36 1.66
CA ASP A 77 3.61 5.68 1.20
C ASP A 77 2.66 6.72 1.79
N ARG A 78 3.11 7.40 2.85
CA ARG A 78 2.37 8.52 3.41
C ARG A 78 2.55 9.69 2.46
N LYS A 79 1.47 10.12 1.80
CA LYS A 79 1.46 11.44 1.17
C LYS A 79 1.45 12.47 2.30
N GLU A 80 2.63 12.96 2.70
CA GLU A 80 2.68 14.17 3.52
C GLU A 80 2.02 15.28 2.71
N GLU A 81 0.90 15.79 3.21
CA GLU A 81 0.33 17.03 2.70
C GLU A 81 1.40 18.13 2.86
N ALA A 82 2.04 18.51 1.76
CA ALA A 82 2.74 19.78 1.66
C ALA A 82 1.71 20.91 1.83
N GLY A 83 1.40 21.25 3.08
CA GLY A 83 0.24 22.08 3.41
C GLY A 83 0.26 22.67 4.81
N ALA A 84 1.44 22.94 5.37
CA ALA A 84 1.59 23.80 6.54
C ALA A 84 2.70 24.84 6.28
N GLU A 85 2.56 25.61 5.19
CA GLU A 85 3.24 26.91 5.15
C GLU A 85 2.62 27.79 6.24
N THR A 86 3.47 28.10 7.21
CA THR A 86 3.32 29.06 8.29
C THR A 86 2.74 30.39 7.79
N ARG A 87 1.41 30.52 7.83
CA ARG A 87 0.72 31.82 7.87
C ARG A 87 0.86 32.42 9.26
N GLU A 88 2.08 32.76 9.66
CA GLU A 88 2.34 33.56 10.87
C GLU A 88 3.15 34.84 10.61
N HIS A 89 3.30 35.23 9.34
CA HIS A 89 4.07 36.44 8.99
C HIS A 89 3.29 37.54 8.27
N GLN A 90 1.96 37.59 8.43
CA GLN A 90 1.13 38.65 7.82
C GLN A 90 0.07 39.23 8.77
N GLU A 91 0.40 39.46 10.05
CA GLU A 91 -0.43 40.33 10.91
C GLU A 91 0.38 41.34 11.77
N ARG A 92 1.71 41.46 11.58
CA ARG A 92 2.55 42.42 12.36
C ARG A 92 3.04 43.63 11.56
N GLY A 93 2.36 43.97 10.47
CA GLY A 93 2.76 45.06 9.56
C GLY A 93 1.84 46.29 9.53
N GLN A 94 0.83 46.40 10.41
CA GLN A 94 -0.05 47.57 10.49
C GLN A 94 -0.41 47.90 11.93
N GLU A 95 0.54 48.44 12.69
CA GLU A 95 0.27 49.38 13.79
C GLU A 95 1.60 49.91 14.31
N ILE A 96 2.10 50.97 13.67
CA ILE A 96 2.72 52.16 14.30
C ILE A 96 3.11 53.13 13.18
N GLY A 97 2.08 53.75 12.58
CA GLY A 97 2.23 55.01 11.88
C GLY A 97 1.48 56.06 12.67
N LEU A 98 2.21 56.81 13.51
CA LEU A 98 2.01 58.21 13.91
C LEU A 98 3.16 58.64 14.82
#